data_AF-A0A1M3P865-F1
#
_entry.id   AF-A0A1M3P865-F1
#
_cell.length_a   1.000
_cell.length_b   1.000
_cell.length_c   1.000
_cell.angle_alpha   90.00
_cell.angle_beta   90.00
_cell.angle_gamma   90.00
#
_symmetry.space_group_name_H-M   'P 1'
#
loop_
_entity.id
_entity.type
_entity.pdbx_description
1 polymer ?
#
loop_
_entity_poly.entity_id
_entity_poly.type
_entity_poly.pdbx_seq_one_letter_code
_entity_poly.pdbx_strand_id
1 'polypeptide(L)' 'MSEIKFLTPEEVSERYRGGVSIGTLRNWRAMKIGPSFVKIGKAVLYPIDALEAWDESNRVQCRASQRRIEQVDDHS' A
#
# COMPACT_ATOMS: atom_id res chain seq x y z
N MET A 1 -6.79 -21.29 5.15
CA MET A 1 -5.37 -21.00 5.40
C MET A 1 -4.95 -20.06 4.30
N SER A 2 -4.64 -18.81 4.63
CA SER A 2 -4.15 -17.84 3.65
C SER A 2 -2.85 -18.37 3.07
N GLU A 3 -2.81 -18.59 1.76
CA GLU A 3 -1.57 -18.82 1.02
C GLU A 3 -0.69 -17.60 1.23
N ILE A 4 0.30 -17.68 2.12
CA ILE A 4 1.30 -16.63 2.29
C ILE A 4 2.14 -16.63 1.01
N LYS A 5 1.69 -15.83 0.05
CA LYS A 5 2.38 -15.63 -1.22
C LYS A 5 3.41 -14.52 -1.01
N PHE A 6 4.65 -14.85 -1.31
CA PHE A 6 5.77 -13.92 -1.26
C PHE A 6 6.08 -13.42 -2.66
N LEU A 7 6.30 -12.12 -2.80
CA LEU A 7 6.69 -11.47 -4.05
C LEU A 7 8.14 -11.02 -3.99
N THR A 8 8.89 -11.25 -5.06
CA THR A 8 10.20 -10.66 -5.30
C THR A 8 10.07 -9.16 -5.59
N PRO A 9 11.17 -8.39 -5.52
CA PRO A 9 11.12 -6.95 -5.82
C PRO A 9 10.64 -6.64 -7.25
N GLU A 10 10.93 -7.55 -8.19
CA GLU A 10 10.47 -7.48 -9.58
C GLU A 10 8.95 -7.65 -9.66
N GLU A 11 8.39 -8.66 -8.99
CA GLU A 11 6.94 -8.89 -8.95
C GLU A 11 6.19 -7.77 -8.21
N VAL A 12 6.79 -7.18 -7.18
CA VAL A 12 6.21 -6.00 -6.51
C VAL A 12 6.20 -4.80 -7.47
N SER A 13 7.28 -4.58 -8.21
CA SER A 13 7.32 -3.53 -9.24
C SER A 13 6.24 -3.75 -10.31
N GLU A 14 6.04 -4.99 -10.75
CA GLU A 14 5.00 -5.36 -11.71
C GLU A 14 3.58 -5.16 -11.12
N ARG A 15 3.35 -5.52 -9.85
CA ARG A 15 2.08 -5.28 -9.14
C ARG A 15 1.66 -3.81 -9.21
N TYR A 16 2.61 -2.87 -9.04
CA TYR A 16 2.36 -1.44 -9.15
C TYR A 16 2.53 -0.89 -10.58
N ARG A 17 2.60 -1.75 -11.60
CA ARG A 17 2.77 -1.39 -13.02
C ARG A 17 3.95 -0.44 -13.27
N GLY A 18 5.05 -0.65 -12.55
CA GLY A 18 6.25 0.19 -12.62
C GLY A 18 6.17 1.52 -11.83
N GLY A 19 5.05 1.84 -11.19
CA GLY A 19 4.93 3.03 -10.33
C GLY A 19 5.84 2.98 -9.10
N VAL A 20 6.18 1.77 -8.63
CA VAL A 20 7.18 1.54 -7.59
C VAL A 20 8.33 0.72 -8.19
N SER A 21 9.44 1.38 -8.52
CA SER A 21 10.60 0.69 -9.09
C SER A 21 11.34 -0.17 -8.05
N ILE A 22 12.10 -1.16 -8.53
CA ILE A 22 13.01 -1.96 -7.68
C ILE A 22 14.02 -1.07 -6.94
N GLY A 23 14.48 0.01 -7.57
CA GLY A 23 15.35 1.02 -6.95
C GLY A 23 14.66 1.72 -5.79
N THR A 24 13.38 2.09 -5.95
CA THR A 24 12.54 2.64 -4.88
C THR A 24 12.43 1.66 -3.72
N LEU A 25 12.12 0.40 -3.98
CA LEU A 25 12.06 -0.65 -2.95
C LEU A 25 13.40 -0.83 -2.23
N ARG A 26 14.52 -0.78 -2.95
CA ARG A 26 15.86 -0.84 -2.34
C ARG A 26 16.10 0.34 -1.41
N ASN A 27 15.76 1.55 -1.85
CA ASN A 27 15.92 2.77 -1.05
C ASN A 27 15.06 2.73 0.22
N TRP A 28 13.80 2.34 0.07
CA TRP A 28 12.84 2.09 1.15
C TRP A 28 13.39 1.15 2.22
N ARG A 29 13.96 0.00 1.82
CA ARG A 29 14.62 -0.92 2.77
C ARG A 29 15.80 -0.30 3.51
N ALA A 30 16.61 0.51 2.83
CA ALA A 30 17.74 1.20 3.46
C ALA A 30 17.27 2.25 4.48
N MET A 31 16.18 2.96 4.17
CA MET A 31 15.56 3.97 5.02
C MET A 31 14.65 3.37 6.10
N LYS A 32 14.38 2.05 6.05
CA LYS A 32 13.38 1.37 6.88
C LYS A 32 11.97 1.97 6.76
N ILE A 33 11.63 2.44 5.57
CA ILE A 33 10.30 2.97 5.22
C ILE A 33 9.72 2.03 4.18
N GLY A 34 8.48 1.57 4.34
CA GLY A 34 7.83 0.72 3.36
C GLY A 34 7.20 -0.57 3.93
N PRO A 35 6.68 -1.44 3.05
CA PRO A 35 6.12 -2.72 3.44
C PRO A 35 7.18 -3.61 4.09
N SER A 36 6.74 -4.43 5.04
CA SER A 36 7.63 -5.40 5.69
C SER A 36 8.16 -6.41 4.67
N PHE A 37 9.43 -6.79 4.82
CA PHE A 37 10.11 -7.73 3.94
C PHE A 37 10.82 -8.81 4.73
N VAL A 38 10.97 -9.98 4.11
CA VAL A 38 11.74 -11.11 4.61
C VAL A 38 13.00 -11.23 3.77
N LYS A 39 14.16 -11.34 4.42
CA LYS A 39 15.45 -11.55 3.76
C LYS A 39 15.93 -12.97 4.03
N ILE A 40 16.11 -13.76 2.97
CA ILE A 40 16.62 -15.13 3.04
C ILE A 40 17.87 -15.20 2.16
N GLY A 41 19.04 -15.19 2.79
CA GLY A 41 20.33 -15.11 2.09
C GLY A 41 20.42 -13.86 1.21
N LYS A 42 20.49 -14.07 -0.12
CA LYS A 42 20.51 -12.99 -1.13
C LYS A 42 19.11 -12.56 -1.59
N ALA A 43 18.09 -13.38 -1.35
CA ALA A 43 16.72 -13.09 -1.76
C ALA A 43 16.05 -12.12 -0.79
N VAL A 44 15.26 -11.20 -1.34
CA VAL A 44 14.37 -10.32 -0.60
C VAL A 44 12.96 -10.55 -1.08
N LEU A 45 12.06 -10.86 -0.15
CA LEU A 45 10.69 -11.25 -0.42
C LEU A 45 9.72 -10.36 0.35
N TYR A 46 8.60 -10.03 -0.27
CA TYR A 46 7.53 -9.24 0.29
C TYR A 46 6.27 -10.11 0.43
N PRO A 47 5.82 -10.42 1.65
CA PRO A 47 4.52 -11.04 1.84
C PRO A 47 3.42 -10.17 1.25
N ILE A 48 2.43 -10.77 0.58
CA ILE A 48 1.28 -10.03 0.05
C ILE A 48 0.55 -9.28 1.17
N ASP A 49 0.30 -9.91 2.31
CA ASP A 49 -0.40 -9.28 3.44
C ASP A 49 0.33 -8.02 3.94
N ALA A 50 1.67 -8.04 3.94
CA ALA A 50 2.48 -6.89 4.35
C ALA A 50 2.42 -5.74 3.33
N LEU A 51 2.28 -6.05 2.04
CA LEU A 51 2.06 -5.06 0.99
C LEU A 51 0.67 -4.45 1.09
N GLU A 52 -0.37 -5.25 1.33
CA GLU A 52 -1.73 -4.77 1.50
C GLU A 52 -1.88 -3.88 2.74
N ALA A 53 -1.29 -4.28 3.87
CA ALA A 53 -1.26 -3.46 5.07
C ALA A 53 -0.54 -2.12 4.84
N TRP A 54 0.53 -2.12 4.03
CA TRP A 54 1.22 -0.90 3.63
C TRP A 54 0.36 -0.03 2.72
N ASP A 55 -0.31 -0.61 1.73
CA ASP A 55 -1.22 0.10 0.83
C ASP A 55 -2.35 0.79 1.62
N GLU A 56 -2.92 0.09 2.61
CA GLU A 56 -3.94 0.66 3.49
C GLU A 56 -3.38 1.81 4.34
N SER A 57 -2.17 1.65 4.89
CA SER A 57 -1.51 2.73 5.65
C SER A 57 -1.17 3.95 4.77
N ASN A 58 -1.01 3.78 3.45
CA ASN A 58 -0.74 4.87 2.50
C ASN A 58 -2.02 5.39 1.84
N ARG A 59 -3.18 4.86 2.20
CA ARG A 59 -4.46 5.26 1.62
C ARG A 59 -4.77 6.71 1.99
N VAL A 60 -4.65 7.59 1.01
CA VAL A 60 -5.08 8.99 1.14
C VAL A 60 -6.61 9.02 1.22
N GLN A 61 -7.15 9.45 2.36
CA GLN A 61 -8.57 9.70 2.52
C GLN A 61 -8.92 10.96 1.73
N CYS A 62 -9.46 10.79 0.52
CA CYS A 62 -10.04 11.90 -0.21
C CYS A 62 -11.27 12.38 0.56
N ARG A 63 -11.18 13.60 1.12
CA ARG A 63 -12.32 14.23 1.77
C ARG A 63 -13.36 14.54 0.69
N ALA A 64 -14.35 13.67 0.52
CA ALA A 64 -15.55 14.04 -0.22
C ALA A 64 -16.14 15.26 0.49
N SER A 65 -16.28 16.37 -0.24
CA SER A 65 -16.92 17.58 0.27
C SER A 65 -18.29 17.17 0.79
N GLN A 66 -18.51 17.19 2.11
CA GLN A 66 -19.84 17.07 2.68
C GLN A 66 -20.62 18.29 2.20
N ARG A 67 -21.32 18.18 1.07
CA ARG A 67 -22.45 19.05 0.76
C ARG A 67 -23.50 18.72 1.80
N ARG A 68 -23.51 19.48 2.89
CA ARG A 68 -24.57 19.50 3.89
C ARG A 68 -25.82 19.95 3.15
N ILE A 69 -26.69 19.00 2.81
CA ILE A 69 -28.05 19.33 2.40
C ILE A 69 -28.75 19.70 3.70
N GLU A 70 -28.74 20.99 4.04
CA GLU A 70 -29.64 21.53 5.05
C GLU A 70 -31.06 21.37 4.50
N GLN A 71 -31.80 20.39 5.05
CA GLN A 71 -33.25 20.40 4.97
C GLN A 71 -33.73 21.62 5.74
N VAL A 72 -34.19 22.63 5.00
CA VAL A 72 -35.06 23.66 5.55
C VAL A 72 -36.46 23.04 5.61
N ASP A 73 -36.78 22.46 6.76
CA ASP A 73 -38.17 22.21 7.15
C ASP A 73 -38.79 23.56 7.53
N ASP A 74 -39.40 24.22 6.55
CA ASP A 74 -40.30 25.35 6.78
C ASP A 74 -41.67 24.77 7.13
N HIS A 75 -42.03 24.88 8.42
CA HIS A 75 -43.35 24.53 8.93
C HIS A 75 -44.12 25.83 9.23
N SER A 76 -45.32 25.90 8.64
CA SER A 76 -46.44 26.86 8.85
C SER A 76 -46.51 28.09 7.95
#